data_AF-A0A6B3NA57-F1
#
_entry.id   AF-A0A6B3NA57-F1
#
_cell.length_a   1.000
_cell.length_b   1.000
_cell.length_c   1.000
_cell.angle_alpha   90.00
_cell.angle_beta   90.00
_cell.angle_gamma   90.00
#
_symmetry.space_group_name_H-M   'P 1'
#
loop_
_entity.id
_entity.type
_entity.pdbx_description
1 polymer ?
#
loop_
_entity_poly.entity_id
_entity_poly.type
_entity_poly.pdbx_seq_one_letter_code
_entity_poly.pdbx_strand_id
1 'polypeptide(L)'
;LFVMLGALPLTPNGKVDRKKLPNPNINNRANTEYVVPKTEIEQHIARVWQDVLQIEKVGIYDNFFEVGGNSLLLVQVSSKLQELFKMELQVVELLKYPNIYYLSQYLKSETPETKNLTEVREVRDSNLKEGKKNMQQRLERRQRHRSKNKIN
;
A
#
# COMPACT_ATOMS: atom_id res chain seq x y z
N LEU A 1 1.92 17.15 4.31
CA LEU A 1 2.02 18.59 4.65
C LEU A 1 1.17 18.89 5.86
N PHE A 2 1.77 19.53 6.86
CA PHE A 2 1.09 19.96 8.08
C PHE A 2 1.38 21.45 8.29
N VAL A 3 0.37 22.21 8.74
CA VAL A 3 0.52 23.62 9.08
C VAL A 3 0.32 23.76 10.58
N MET A 4 1.34 24.27 11.28
CA MET A 4 1.23 24.51 12.71
C MET A 4 0.36 25.73 12.97
N LEU A 5 -0.64 25.57 13.83
CA LEU A 5 -1.56 26.62 14.25
C LEU A 5 -1.39 26.83 15.75
N GLY A 6 -1.19 28.09 16.17
CA GLY A 6 -1.17 28.44 17.59
C GLY A 6 -2.55 28.31 18.25
N ALA A 7 -3.62 28.50 17.48
CA ALA A 7 -5.00 28.29 17.91
C ALA A 7 -5.90 28.05 16.68
N LEU A 8 -7.03 27.37 16.89
CA LEU A 8 -8.04 27.22 15.84
C LEU A 8 -8.81 28.53 15.66
N PRO A 9 -8.93 29.06 14.42
CA PRO A 9 -9.78 30.22 14.18
C PRO A 9 -11.24 29.82 14.40
N LEU A 10 -11.93 30.56 15.24
CA LEU A 10 -13.34 30.34 15.55
C LEU A 10 -14.21 31.46 14.95
N THR A 11 -15.41 31.07 14.55
CA THR A 11 -16.55 31.96 14.29
C THR A 11 -17.04 32.60 15.59
N PRO A 12 -17.84 33.68 15.52
CA PRO A 12 -18.44 34.27 16.72
C PRO A 12 -19.28 33.29 17.55
N ASN A 13 -19.82 32.25 16.91
CA ASN A 13 -20.59 31.18 17.57
C ASN A 13 -19.71 30.02 18.09
N GLY A 14 -18.39 30.20 18.16
CA GLY A 14 -17.45 29.21 18.69
C GLY A 14 -17.16 28.00 17.79
N LYS A 15 -17.74 27.93 16.58
CA LYS A 15 -17.41 26.88 15.59
C LYS A 15 -16.13 27.22 14.84
N VAL A 16 -15.39 26.23 14.36
CA VAL A 16 -14.18 26.44 13.53
C VAL A 16 -14.52 27.20 12.25
N ASP A 17 -13.82 28.31 12.01
CA ASP A 17 -13.92 29.10 10.79
C ASP A 17 -12.96 28.55 9.73
N ARG A 18 -13.46 27.62 8.90
CA ARG A 18 -12.66 26.95 7.86
C ARG A 18 -12.11 27.91 6.80
N LYS A 19 -12.72 29.09 6.61
CA LYS A 19 -12.27 30.08 5.62
C LYS A 19 -11.04 30.84 6.09
N LYS A 20 -10.84 30.93 7.41
CA LYS A 20 -9.67 31.56 8.03
C LYS A 20 -8.52 30.59 8.30
N LEU A 21 -8.69 29.30 7.97
CA LEU A 21 -7.58 28.36 8.04
C LEU A 21 -6.50 28.80 7.04
N PRO A 22 -5.22 28.85 7.46
CA PRO A 22 -4.13 29.12 6.54
C PRO A 22 -4.15 28.10 5.41
N ASN A 23 -4.00 28.56 4.17
CA ASN A 23 -3.85 27.65 3.05
C ASN A 23 -2.54 26.86 3.24
N PRO A 24 -2.59 25.52 3.16
CA PRO A 24 -1.37 24.73 3.05
C PRO A 24 -0.62 25.19 1.81
N ASN A 25 0.52 25.84 1.98
CA ASN A 25 1.29 26.38 0.87
C ASN A 25 1.93 25.20 0.12
N ILE A 26 1.27 24.70 -0.93
CA ILE A 26 1.74 23.59 -1.76
C ILE A 26 3.09 23.93 -2.41
N ASN A 27 3.33 25.23 -2.64
CA ASN A 27 4.55 25.76 -3.25
C ASN A 27 5.72 25.90 -2.26
N ASN A 28 5.46 25.96 -0.95
CA ASN A 28 6.53 25.80 0.04
C ASN A 28 6.78 24.30 0.18
N ARG A 29 7.59 23.76 -0.74
CA ARG A 29 8.39 22.53 -0.55
C ARG A 29 9.42 22.71 0.59
N ALA A 30 9.02 23.36 1.67
CA ALA A 30 9.84 23.60 2.85
C ALA A 30 9.89 22.29 3.62
N ASN A 31 10.86 21.42 3.29
CA ASN A 31 11.84 20.87 4.22
C ASN A 31 12.57 19.63 3.67
N THR A 32 12.17 19.09 2.51
CA THR A 32 12.87 17.97 1.87
C THR A 32 13.79 18.52 0.80
N GLU A 33 15.09 18.33 1.00
CA GLU A 33 16.10 18.66 0.01
C GLU A 33 15.79 17.90 -1.29
N TYR A 34 15.71 18.61 -2.41
CA TYR A 34 15.43 17.98 -3.69
C TYR A 34 16.62 17.11 -4.09
N VAL A 35 16.48 15.79 -3.92
CA VAL A 35 17.50 14.82 -4.30
C VAL A 35 17.05 14.07 -5.55
N VAL A 36 17.86 14.16 -6.60
CA VAL A 36 17.59 13.51 -7.89
C VAL A 36 17.79 11.99 -7.81
N PRO A 37 16.97 11.20 -8.54
CA PRO A 37 17.18 9.77 -8.73
C PRO A 37 18.58 9.45 -9.26
N LYS A 38 19.30 8.54 -8.58
CA LYS A 38 20.68 8.16 -8.94
C LYS A 38 20.76 6.81 -9.62
N THR A 39 19.90 5.87 -9.22
CA THR A 39 19.89 4.50 -9.75
C THR A 39 18.82 4.30 -10.82
N GLU A 40 19.00 3.33 -11.71
CA GLU A 40 18.04 3.04 -12.78
C GLU A 40 16.63 2.73 -12.24
N ILE A 41 16.54 1.98 -11.13
CA ILE A 41 15.25 1.68 -10.47
C ILE A 41 14.59 2.96 -9.97
N GLU A 42 15.33 3.86 -9.32
CA GLU A 42 14.79 5.14 -8.86
C GLU A 42 14.32 6.01 -10.04
N GLN A 43 15.07 6.04 -11.14
CA GLN A 43 14.72 6.79 -12.35
C GLN A 43 13.43 6.26 -12.99
N HIS A 44 13.28 4.94 -13.08
CA HIS A 44 12.07 4.31 -13.57
C HIS A 44 10.85 4.61 -12.70
N ILE A 45 10.98 4.49 -11.37
CA ILE A 45 9.91 4.84 -10.44
C ILE A 45 9.55 6.32 -10.57
N ALA A 46 10.55 7.21 -10.59
CA ALA A 46 10.35 8.65 -10.73
C ALA A 46 9.59 9.01 -12.01
N ARG A 47 9.93 8.36 -13.14
CA ARG A 47 9.23 8.57 -14.41
C ARG A 47 7.77 8.15 -14.34
N VAL A 48 7.48 6.97 -13.78
CA VAL A 48 6.09 6.51 -13.58
C VAL A 48 5.32 7.49 -12.70
N TRP A 49 5.94 8.03 -11.65
CA TRP A 49 5.31 9.02 -10.79
C TRP A 49 5.04 10.34 -11.53
N GLN A 50 6.01 10.85 -12.29
CA GLN A 50 5.83 12.06 -13.11
C GLN A 50 4.68 11.90 -14.09
N ASP A 51 4.60 10.76 -14.78
CA ASP A 51 3.55 10.46 -15.75
C ASP A 51 2.15 10.36 -15.10
N VAL A 52 2.06 9.75 -13.90
CA VAL A 52 0.77 9.56 -13.21
C VAL A 52 0.32 10.84 -12.49
N LEU A 53 1.24 11.53 -11.83
CA LEU A 53 0.96 12.75 -11.07
C LEU A 53 0.90 14.00 -11.95
N GLN A 54 1.37 13.92 -13.20
CA GLN A 54 1.47 15.05 -14.14
C GLN A 54 2.33 16.20 -13.56
N ILE A 55 3.48 15.84 -12.98
CA ILE A 55 4.43 16.79 -12.37
C ILE A 55 5.79 16.72 -13.07
N GLU A 56 6.48 17.85 -13.17
CA GLU A 56 7.78 17.91 -13.86
C GLU A 56 8.91 17.26 -13.07
N LYS A 57 8.92 17.40 -11.74
CA LYS A 57 10.04 16.98 -10.89
C LYS A 57 9.55 16.35 -9.59
N VAL A 58 10.10 15.18 -9.30
CA VAL A 58 9.96 14.45 -8.03
C VAL A 58 11.34 14.11 -7.50
N GLY A 59 11.59 14.40 -6.23
CA GLY A 59 12.79 13.99 -5.49
C GLY A 59 12.64 12.58 -4.93
N ILE A 60 13.75 11.89 -4.67
CA ILE A 60 13.69 10.50 -4.19
C ILE A 60 13.08 10.35 -2.79
N TYR A 61 13.14 11.41 -1.99
CA TYR A 61 12.57 11.47 -0.64
C TYR A 61 11.19 12.13 -0.59
N ASP A 62 10.68 12.58 -1.74
CA ASP A 62 9.34 13.15 -1.80
C ASP A 62 8.30 12.09 -1.46
N ASN A 63 7.39 12.45 -0.56
CA ASN A 63 6.28 11.60 -0.21
C ASN A 63 5.19 11.69 -1.28
N PHE A 64 4.73 10.55 -1.80
CA PHE A 64 3.70 10.43 -2.85
C PHE A 64 2.48 11.30 -2.57
N PHE A 65 1.98 11.26 -1.33
CA PHE A 65 0.76 11.99 -0.95
C PHE A 65 1.00 13.49 -0.78
N GLU A 66 2.22 13.89 -0.45
CA GLU A 66 2.58 15.29 -0.32
C GLU A 66 2.77 15.98 -1.67
N VAL A 67 3.12 15.21 -2.70
CA VAL A 67 3.23 15.71 -4.08
C VAL A 67 1.91 15.60 -4.88
N GLY A 68 0.78 15.39 -4.20
CA GLY A 68 -0.56 15.37 -4.81
C GLY A 68 -1.07 13.98 -5.16
N GLY A 69 -0.37 12.93 -4.76
CA GLY A 69 -0.81 11.55 -4.92
C GLY A 69 -2.00 11.19 -4.04
N ASN A 70 -2.78 10.22 -4.51
CA ASN A 70 -3.94 9.68 -3.79
C ASN A 70 -4.09 8.17 -4.05
N SER A 71 -5.05 7.55 -3.38
CA SER A 71 -5.26 6.09 -3.45
C SER A 71 -5.51 5.57 -4.86
N LEU A 72 -6.24 6.32 -5.71
CA LEU A 72 -6.50 5.91 -7.09
C LEU A 72 -5.23 5.95 -7.94
N LEU A 73 -4.44 7.01 -7.78
CA LEU A 73 -3.16 7.16 -8.48
C LEU A 73 -2.16 6.07 -8.04
N LEU A 74 -2.19 5.65 -6.77
CA LEU A 74 -1.38 4.51 -6.31
C LEU A 74 -1.71 3.20 -7.04
N VAL A 75 -2.99 2.94 -7.34
CA VAL A 75 -3.37 1.75 -8.12
C VAL A 75 -2.75 1.81 -9.51
N GLN A 76 -2.77 2.99 -10.15
CA GLN A 76 -2.17 3.19 -11.47
C GLN A 76 -0.65 3.04 -11.44
N VAL A 77 0.02 3.63 -10.45
CA VAL A 77 1.47 3.47 -10.24
C VAL A 77 1.81 2.00 -10.03
N SER A 78 1.09 1.31 -9.14
CA SER A 78 1.29 -0.12 -8.87
C SER A 78 1.20 -0.94 -10.16
N SER A 79 0.15 -0.78 -10.95
CA SER A 79 -0.03 -1.49 -12.22
C SER A 79 1.12 -1.23 -13.22
N LYS A 80 1.55 0.03 -13.38
CA LYS A 80 2.65 0.40 -14.28
C LYS A 80 4.00 -0.16 -13.82
N LEU A 81 4.29 -0.13 -12.52
CA LEU A 81 5.53 -0.68 -11.98
C LEU A 81 5.57 -2.21 -12.08
N GLN A 82 4.45 -2.90 -11.86
CA GLN A 82 4.36 -4.34 -12.08
C GLN A 82 4.67 -4.71 -13.53
N GLU A 83 4.11 -3.96 -14.49
CA GLU A 83 4.38 -4.18 -15.92
C GLU A 83 5.85 -3.93 -16.27
N LEU A 84 6.46 -2.88 -15.71
CA LEU A 84 7.83 -2.47 -15.99
C LEU A 84 8.86 -3.45 -15.41
N PHE A 85 8.68 -3.86 -14.16
CA PHE A 85 9.63 -4.71 -13.44
C PHE A 85 9.30 -6.20 -13.51
N LYS A 86 8.17 -6.59 -14.12
CA LYS A 86 7.70 -7.98 -14.22
C LYS A 86 7.63 -8.68 -12.86
N MET A 87 7.16 -7.95 -11.85
CA MET A 87 7.00 -8.44 -10.48
C MET A 87 5.61 -8.11 -9.94
N GLU A 88 5.18 -8.85 -8.92
CA GLU A 88 3.98 -8.50 -8.17
C GLU A 88 4.30 -7.39 -7.16
N LEU A 89 3.50 -6.34 -7.15
CA LEU A 89 3.66 -5.22 -6.23
C LEU A 89 2.28 -4.74 -5.79
N GLN A 90 1.86 -5.11 -4.59
CA GLN A 90 0.53 -4.72 -4.11
C GLN A 90 0.52 -3.22 -3.72
N VAL A 91 -0.68 -2.67 -3.59
CA VAL A 91 -0.85 -1.25 -3.23
C VAL A 91 -0.39 -0.97 -1.79
N VAL A 92 -0.44 -1.99 -0.92
CA VAL A 92 -0.06 -1.90 0.49
C VAL A 92 1.42 -1.57 0.65
N GLU A 93 2.28 -2.09 -0.23
CA GLU A 93 3.71 -1.82 -0.24
C GLU A 93 4.00 -0.37 -0.62
N LEU A 94 3.28 0.20 -1.60
CA LEU A 94 3.42 1.61 -1.94
C LEU A 94 2.89 2.54 -0.82
N LEU A 95 1.86 2.10 -0.08
CA LEU A 95 1.39 2.81 1.12
C LEU A 95 2.44 2.78 2.24
N LYS A 96 3.15 1.66 2.40
CA LYS A 96 4.20 1.48 3.42
C LYS A 96 5.48 2.24 3.07
N TYR A 97 5.82 2.32 1.79
CA TYR A 97 7.01 3.00 1.28
C TYR A 97 6.62 4.13 0.32
N PRO A 98 6.04 5.23 0.84
CA PRO A 98 5.47 6.29 0.01
C PRO A 98 6.54 7.26 -0.53
N ASN A 99 7.81 6.86 -0.62
CA ASN A 99 8.85 7.63 -1.32
C ASN A 99 9.68 6.70 -2.20
N ILE A 100 10.32 7.28 -3.21
CA ILE A 100 11.03 6.53 -4.24
C ILE A 100 12.23 5.80 -3.66
N TYR A 101 12.97 6.42 -2.73
CA TYR A 101 14.13 5.81 -2.11
C TYR A 101 13.78 4.50 -1.41
N TYR A 102 12.87 4.52 -0.43
CA TYR A 102 12.50 3.31 0.32
C TYR A 102 11.80 2.28 -0.56
N LEU A 103 10.97 2.70 -1.51
CA LEU A 103 10.37 1.78 -2.48
C LEU A 103 11.47 1.09 -3.30
N SER A 104 12.46 1.81 -3.81
CA SER A 104 13.56 1.21 -4.58
C SER A 104 14.38 0.21 -3.76
N GLN A 105 14.59 0.46 -2.47
CA GLN A 105 15.28 -0.49 -1.57
C GLN A 105 14.44 -1.74 -1.35
N TYR A 106 13.12 -1.58 -1.16
CA TYR A 106 12.20 -2.70 -1.04
C TYR A 106 12.19 -3.57 -2.30
N LEU A 107 12.11 -2.97 -3.49
CA LEU A 107 12.12 -3.72 -4.75
C LEU A 107 13.45 -4.44 -5.00
N LYS A 108 14.59 -3.85 -4.59
CA LYS A 108 15.90 -4.51 -4.64
C LYS A 108 16.00 -5.72 -3.70
N SER A 109 15.26 -5.73 -2.59
CA SER A 109 15.25 -6.86 -1.65
C SER A 109 14.31 -8.01 -2.06
N GLU A 110 13.34 -7.73 -2.94
CA GLU A 110 12.32 -8.67 -3.43
C GLU A 110 12.67 -9.27 -4.80
N THR A 111 13.88 -9.03 -5.31
CA THR A 111 14.38 -9.76 -6.47
C THR A 111 14.39 -11.28 -6.22
N PRO A 112 14.28 -12.13 -7.27
CA PRO A 112 13.74 -13.50 -7.20
C PRO A 112 14.38 -14.50 -6.23
N GLU A 113 15.53 -14.20 -5.61
CA GLU A 113 16.22 -15.09 -4.68
C GLU A 113 15.50 -15.25 -3.32
N THR A 114 14.58 -14.34 -2.97
CA THR A 114 13.94 -14.29 -1.63
C THR A 114 12.51 -14.83 -1.56
N LYS A 115 11.99 -15.45 -2.63
CA LYS A 115 10.59 -15.96 -2.76
C LYS A 115 10.11 -16.93 -1.67
N ASN A 116 10.99 -17.43 -0.80
CA ASN A 116 10.63 -18.39 0.26
C ASN A 116 9.76 -17.81 1.40
N LEU A 117 9.53 -16.49 1.47
CA LEU A 117 8.73 -15.89 2.56
C LEU A 117 7.24 -15.72 2.22
N THR A 118 6.86 -15.75 0.93
CA THR A 118 5.46 -15.58 0.50
C THR A 118 4.68 -16.91 0.52
N GLU A 119 5.37 -18.06 0.44
CA GLU A 119 4.77 -19.39 0.53
C GLU A 119 4.02 -19.64 1.86
N VAL A 120 4.38 -18.93 2.93
CA VAL A 120 3.73 -19.08 4.25
C VAL A 120 2.27 -18.59 4.24
N ARG A 121 1.90 -17.68 3.33
CA ARG A 121 0.51 -17.17 3.24
C ARG A 121 -0.41 -18.11 2.46
N GLU A 122 0.04 -18.68 1.35
CA GLU A 122 -0.79 -19.64 0.57
C GLU A 122 -0.99 -20.96 1.31
N VAL A 123 0.03 -21.44 2.03
CA VAL A 123 -0.07 -22.66 2.86
C VAL A 123 -1.09 -22.51 4.00
N ARG A 124 -1.29 -21.30 4.52
CA ARG A 124 -2.23 -21.06 5.62
C ARG A 124 -3.69 -21.14 5.18
N ASP A 125 -4.00 -20.68 3.97
CA ASP A 125 -5.37 -20.72 3.42
C ASP A 125 -5.75 -22.10 2.88
N SER A 126 -4.78 -22.88 2.37
CA SER A 126 -4.99 -24.28 1.99
C SER A 126 -5.21 -25.17 3.21
N ASN A 127 -4.39 -25.01 4.27
CA ASN A 127 -4.55 -25.76 5.53
C ASN A 127 -5.89 -25.50 6.23
N LEU A 128 -6.45 -24.28 6.13
CA LEU A 128 -7.76 -23.96 6.68
C LEU A 128 -8.91 -24.66 5.93
N LYS A 129 -8.80 -24.80 4.60
CA LYS A 129 -9.80 -25.47 3.76
C LYS A 129 -9.79 -26.99 4.00
N GLU A 130 -8.60 -27.57 4.14
CA GLU A 130 -8.42 -29.00 4.37
C GLU A 130 -8.91 -29.43 5.76
N GLY A 131 -8.66 -28.62 6.79
CA GLY A 131 -9.18 -28.85 8.14
C GLY A 131 -10.72 -28.89 8.20
N LYS A 132 -11.39 -27.99 7.48
CA LYS A 132 -12.86 -27.96 7.40
C LYS A 132 -13.42 -29.19 6.68
N LYS A 133 -12.79 -29.62 5.59
CA LYS A 133 -13.18 -30.82 4.83
C LYS A 133 -13.07 -32.10 5.68
N ASN A 134 -11.98 -32.24 6.43
CA ASN A 134 -11.74 -33.41 7.29
C ASN A 134 -12.72 -33.48 8.48
N MET A 135 -13.12 -32.33 9.02
CA MET A 135 -14.11 -32.24 10.08
C MET A 135 -15.52 -32.62 9.59
N GLN A 136 -15.91 -32.15 8.39
CA GLN A 136 -17.18 -32.49 7.74
C GLN A 136 -17.29 -34.01 7.52
N GLN A 137 -16.22 -34.63 6.99
CA GLN A 137 -16.18 -36.08 6.74
C GLN A 137 -16.29 -36.92 8.02
N ARG A 138 -15.70 -36.46 9.13
CA ARG A 138 -15.81 -37.14 10.43
C ARG A 138 -17.22 -37.06 11.01
N LEU A 139 -17.91 -35.94 10.84
CA LEU A 139 -19.29 -35.75 11.30
C LEU A 139 -20.25 -36.66 10.51
N GLU A 140 -20.09 -36.75 9.19
CA GLU A 140 -20.91 -37.63 8.35
C GLU A 140 -20.73 -39.12 8.68
N ARG A 141 -19.48 -39.56 8.92
CA ARG A 141 -19.21 -40.95 9.34
C ARG A 141 -19.91 -41.29 10.66
N ARG A 142 -19.91 -40.36 11.63
CA ARG A 142 -20.58 -40.55 12.92
C ARG A 142 -22.10 -40.60 12.80
N GLN A 143 -22.70 -39.78 11.94
CA GLN A 143 -24.15 -39.78 11.70
C GLN A 143 -24.62 -41.08 11.02
N ARG A 144 -23.82 -41.62 10.08
CA ARG A 144 -24.13 -42.90 9.41
C ARG A 144 -24.15 -44.10 10.37
N HIS A 145 -23.26 -44.12 11.37
CA HIS A 145 -23.27 -45.19 12.39
C HIS A 145 -24.45 -45.06 13.36
N ARG A 146 -24.87 -43.83 13.70
CA ARG A 146 -26.03 -43.61 14.58
C ARG A 146 -27.37 -43.99 13.93
N SER A 147 -27.48 -43.89 12.61
CA SER A 147 -28.71 -44.25 11.88
C SER A 147 -28.89 -45.76 11.69
N LYS A 148 -27.80 -46.55 11.67
CA LYS A 148 -27.86 -48.01 11.50
C LYS A 148 -28.28 -48.76 12.77
N ASN A 149 -28.10 -48.16 13.95
CA ASN A 149 -28.48 -48.75 15.24
C ASN A 149 -29.93 -48.44 15.68
N LYS A 150 -30.75 -47.82 14.82
CA LYS A 150 -32.12 -47.37 15.16
C LYS A 150 -33.23 -48.17 14.45
N ILE A 151 -32.89 -49.25 13.74
CA ILE A 151 -33.84 -50.09 12.97
C ILE A 151 -33.82 -51.56 13.43
N ASN A 152 -33.21 -51.88 14.58
CA ASN A 152 -33.36 -53.20 15.23
C ASN A 152 -34.00 -53.02 16.61
#